data_AF-A0A1F9SIG1-F1
#
_entry.id   AF-A0A1F9SIG1-F1
#
_cell.length_a   1.000
_cell.length_b   1.000
_cell.length_c   1.000
_cell.angle_alpha   90.00
_cell.angle_beta   90.00
_cell.angle_gamma   90.00
#
_symmetry.space_group_name_H-M   'P 1'
#
loop_
_entity.id
_entity.type
_entity.pdbx_description
1 polymer ?
#
loop_
_entity_poly.entity_id
_entity_poly.type
_entity_poly.pdbx_seq_one_letter_code
_entity_poly.pdbx_strand_id
1 'polypeptide(L)'
;MALKILFLSSLLFCLPRPAAAAPEIQPQNIQAEELSVVRDRLATSLFARGELADKIIAAGMEGTFVDVEGMETHAEVRSALLNWIRRNPDKAAQASLHLKTGAAALPGKIELRETVYELNPRFLERIKALSEAAGDRNVSNEALELASRRLYEGPQAEDEGAVVMGGAAGRPAAYSPLNYADYRLNQGGLDKELGAAGAWLEAARGAGAADRRFYGEAFREYSAFLVAASALKGRSAITAQESGALEARRAALRARLSALALGERAYDLENMAAVLKARGAVKLAGLADRLAARLSASALEALEGGASMRSLSAVSASAEREFSSFYLSYSAYNSLVRLRELASPGGFSCLYDYAAYRYLAAFFPGAAYPKARRELAAARPALDEALLRADAGDMEGALSGAAARAAELKGAAALAASASAFNRRAQFLLWGVLFRPAELAVSARGGRAAFRPALTFFEVLRR
;
A
#
# COMPACT_ATOMS: atom_id res chain seq x y z
N MET A 1 28.40 -47.07 -32.45
CA MET A 1 27.50 -47.53 -31.37
C MET A 1 27.85 -46.93 -30.00
N ALA A 2 29.14 -46.72 -29.67
CA ALA A 2 29.59 -46.13 -28.40
C ALA A 2 29.05 -44.70 -28.11
N LEU A 3 28.87 -43.85 -29.13
CA LEU A 3 28.36 -42.48 -28.96
C LEU A 3 26.89 -42.42 -28.51
N LYS A 4 26.07 -43.42 -28.90
CA LYS A 4 24.66 -43.54 -28.46
C LYS A 4 24.55 -44.04 -27.02
N ILE A 5 25.50 -44.88 -26.58
CA ILE A 5 25.54 -45.41 -25.21
C ILE A 5 25.99 -44.33 -24.22
N LEU A 6 26.97 -43.48 -24.60
CA LEU A 6 27.42 -42.32 -23.80
C LEU A 6 26.34 -41.23 -23.62
N PHE A 7 25.48 -41.04 -24.62
CA PHE A 7 24.32 -40.14 -24.54
C PHE A 7 23.17 -40.72 -23.70
N LEU A 8 23.00 -42.05 -23.68
CA LEU A 8 21.98 -42.71 -22.84
C LEU A 8 22.39 -42.77 -21.36
N SER A 9 23.69 -42.97 -21.08
CA SER A 9 24.21 -43.02 -19.70
C SER A 9 24.18 -41.67 -19.00
N SER A 10 24.28 -40.56 -19.74
CA SER A 10 24.18 -39.20 -19.18
C SER A 10 22.72 -38.76 -18.92
N LEU A 11 21.75 -39.35 -19.63
CA LEU A 11 20.31 -39.15 -19.36
C LEU A 11 19.81 -39.91 -18.13
N LEU A 12 20.38 -41.09 -17.83
CA LEU A 12 19.99 -41.90 -16.65
C LEU A 12 20.49 -41.32 -15.31
N PHE A 13 21.52 -40.48 -15.31
CA PHE A 13 22.03 -39.80 -14.11
C PHE A 13 21.30 -38.48 -13.78
N CYS A 14 20.32 -38.05 -14.59
CA CYS A 14 19.52 -36.84 -14.37
C CYS A 14 18.14 -37.09 -13.72
N LEU A 15 17.89 -38.29 -13.18
CA LEU A 15 16.70 -38.52 -12.35
C LEU A 15 16.85 -37.75 -11.02
N PRO A 16 15.86 -36.92 -10.62
CA PRO A 16 15.91 -36.22 -9.35
C PRO A 16 15.89 -37.25 -8.22
N ARG A 17 16.99 -37.28 -7.45
CA ARG A 17 17.03 -37.95 -6.15
C ARG A 17 15.99 -37.25 -5.26
N PRO A 18 15.08 -37.97 -4.58
CA PRO A 18 14.15 -37.34 -3.66
C PRO A 18 14.96 -36.60 -2.61
N ALA A 19 14.65 -35.31 -2.45
CA ALA A 19 15.31 -34.45 -1.48
C ALA A 19 15.21 -35.10 -0.11
N ALA A 20 16.37 -35.28 0.53
CA ALA A 20 16.46 -35.69 1.92
C ALA A 20 15.60 -34.74 2.77
N ALA A 21 14.81 -35.36 3.64
CA ALA A 21 13.85 -34.73 4.52
C ALA A 21 14.39 -33.46 5.18
N ALA A 22 13.55 -32.43 5.20
CA ALA A 22 13.72 -31.26 6.03
C ALA A 22 13.95 -31.69 7.50
N PRO A 23 14.78 -30.97 8.27
CA PRO A 23 15.05 -31.32 9.66
C PRO A 23 13.74 -31.46 10.44
N GLU A 24 13.61 -32.59 11.12
CA GLU A 24 12.46 -32.95 11.94
C GLU A 24 12.29 -31.88 13.03
N ILE A 25 11.26 -31.03 12.86
CA ILE A 25 10.97 -29.93 13.78
C ILE A 25 10.49 -30.56 15.09
N GLN A 26 11.26 -30.40 16.16
CA GLN A 26 10.85 -30.86 17.48
C GLN A 26 9.55 -30.16 17.90
N PRO A 27 8.56 -30.89 18.46
CA PRO A 27 7.21 -30.38 18.71
C PRO A 27 7.15 -29.17 19.67
N GLN A 28 8.20 -28.93 20.46
CA GLN A 28 8.30 -27.78 21.36
C GLN A 28 8.62 -26.45 20.63
N ASN A 29 9.32 -26.49 19.48
CA ASN A 29 9.62 -25.28 18.71
C ASN A 29 8.44 -24.80 17.86
N ILE A 30 7.54 -25.72 17.48
CA ILE A 30 6.33 -25.40 16.69
C ILE A 30 5.39 -24.49 17.49
N GLN A 31 5.20 -24.75 18.79
CA GLN A 31 4.26 -23.96 19.61
C GLN A 31 4.73 -22.51 19.83
N ALA A 32 6.03 -22.27 19.98
CA ALA A 32 6.58 -20.91 20.16
C ALA A 32 6.51 -20.08 18.86
N GLU A 33 6.77 -20.71 17.72
CA GLU A 33 6.64 -20.06 16.41
C GLU A 33 5.17 -19.81 16.06
N GLU A 34 4.28 -20.78 16.30
CA GLU A 34 2.83 -20.61 16.13
C GLU A 34 2.26 -19.51 17.04
N LEU A 35 2.71 -19.38 18.29
CA LEU A 35 2.30 -18.30 19.20
C LEU A 35 2.63 -16.92 18.62
N SER A 36 3.84 -16.73 18.09
CA SER A 36 4.26 -15.45 17.50
C SER A 36 3.43 -15.10 16.25
N VAL A 37 3.19 -16.08 15.37
CA VAL A 37 2.38 -15.90 14.15
C VAL A 37 0.93 -15.57 14.49
N VAL A 38 0.33 -16.28 15.46
CA VAL A 38 -1.05 -16.00 15.90
C VAL A 38 -1.14 -14.63 16.56
N ARG A 39 -0.17 -14.26 17.40
CA ARG A 39 -0.10 -12.94 18.03
C ARG A 39 -0.05 -11.83 16.99
N ASP A 40 0.84 -11.93 16.01
CA ASP A 40 1.03 -10.88 15.00
C ASP A 40 -0.20 -10.77 14.09
N ARG A 41 -0.88 -11.89 13.82
CA ARG A 41 -2.17 -11.91 13.10
C ARG A 41 -3.29 -11.27 13.92
N LEU A 42 -3.37 -11.52 15.23
CA LEU A 42 -4.33 -10.87 16.13
C LEU A 42 -4.00 -9.39 16.34
N ALA A 43 -2.74 -8.96 16.23
CA ALA A 43 -2.34 -7.56 16.31
C ALA A 43 -2.75 -6.75 15.07
N THR A 44 -2.76 -7.37 13.89
CA THR A 44 -2.95 -6.69 12.60
C THR A 44 -4.35 -6.85 12.00
N SER A 45 -5.06 -7.95 12.28
CA SER A 45 -6.34 -8.27 11.63
C SER A 45 -7.53 -8.18 12.59
N LEU A 46 -8.46 -7.27 12.31
CA LEU A 46 -9.74 -7.16 13.03
C LEU A 46 -10.63 -8.40 12.83
N PHE A 47 -10.55 -9.03 11.65
CA PHE A 47 -11.28 -10.26 11.34
C PHE A 47 -10.80 -11.43 12.23
N ALA A 48 -9.47 -11.58 12.41
CA ALA A 48 -8.92 -12.61 13.29
C ALA A 48 -9.30 -12.41 14.76
N ARG A 49 -9.41 -11.16 15.22
CA ARG A 49 -9.93 -10.85 16.57
C ARG A 49 -11.41 -11.22 16.70
N GLY A 50 -12.21 -10.92 15.67
CA GLY A 50 -13.63 -11.28 15.62
C GLY A 50 -13.83 -12.79 15.69
N GLU A 51 -13.09 -13.54 14.89
CA GLU A 51 -13.15 -15.00 14.88
C GLU A 51 -12.74 -15.60 16.24
N LEU A 52 -11.70 -15.06 16.89
CA LEU A 52 -11.29 -15.52 18.21
C LEU A 52 -12.34 -15.17 19.29
N ALA A 53 -12.91 -13.97 19.26
CA ALA A 53 -13.97 -13.57 20.20
C ALA A 53 -15.20 -14.49 20.06
N ASP A 54 -15.61 -14.80 18.82
CA ASP A 54 -16.73 -15.70 18.57
C ASP A 54 -16.42 -17.14 19.04
N LYS A 55 -15.18 -17.61 18.90
CA LYS A 55 -14.75 -18.92 19.42
C LYS A 55 -14.71 -18.97 20.95
N ILE A 56 -14.35 -17.87 21.61
CA ILE A 56 -14.37 -17.77 23.07
C ILE A 56 -15.81 -17.86 23.59
N ILE A 57 -16.74 -17.15 22.94
CA ILE A 57 -18.17 -17.18 23.28
C ILE A 57 -18.77 -18.56 22.99
N ALA A 58 -18.46 -19.14 21.83
CA ALA A 58 -18.93 -20.48 21.48
C ALA A 58 -18.42 -21.57 22.44
N ALA A 59 -17.29 -21.33 23.11
CA ALA A 59 -16.73 -22.22 24.12
C ALA A 59 -17.23 -21.93 25.55
N GLY A 60 -18.10 -20.92 25.76
CA GLY A 60 -18.62 -20.54 27.07
C GLY A 60 -17.55 -20.02 28.04
N MET A 61 -16.44 -19.50 27.52
CA MET A 61 -15.28 -19.06 28.30
C MET A 61 -15.20 -17.54 28.48
N GLU A 62 -16.21 -16.80 28.05
CA GLU A 62 -16.27 -15.33 28.12
C GLU A 62 -15.96 -14.79 29.52
N GLY A 63 -16.54 -15.40 30.56
CA GLY A 63 -16.33 -15.04 31.97
C GLY A 63 -14.93 -15.30 32.52
N THR A 64 -14.07 -15.99 31.75
CA THR A 64 -12.67 -16.22 32.10
C THR A 64 -11.79 -15.03 31.70
N PHE A 65 -12.17 -14.32 30.63
CA PHE A 65 -11.35 -13.27 30.01
C PHE A 65 -11.86 -11.86 30.29
N VAL A 66 -13.17 -11.70 30.44
CA VAL A 66 -13.87 -10.42 30.62
C VAL A 66 -14.95 -10.59 31.68
N ASP A 67 -15.22 -9.54 32.43
CA ASP A 67 -16.36 -9.53 33.35
C ASP A 67 -17.67 -9.46 32.55
N VAL A 68 -18.55 -10.44 32.75
CA VAL A 68 -19.83 -10.56 32.01
C VAL A 68 -20.99 -10.05 32.87
N GLU A 69 -20.75 -9.73 34.14
CA GLU A 69 -21.75 -9.15 35.02
C GLU A 69 -22.21 -7.78 34.46
N GLY A 70 -23.51 -7.65 34.19
CA GLY A 70 -24.12 -6.44 33.61
C GLY A 70 -24.16 -6.37 32.08
N MET A 71 -23.61 -7.35 31.34
CA MET A 71 -23.72 -7.41 29.88
C MET A 71 -24.94 -8.25 29.47
N GLU A 72 -25.93 -7.62 28.85
CA GLU A 72 -27.19 -8.28 28.48
C GLU A 72 -27.18 -8.83 27.05
N THR A 73 -26.30 -8.32 26.18
CA THR A 73 -26.27 -8.69 24.76
C THR A 73 -24.99 -9.39 24.32
N HIS A 74 -25.11 -10.37 23.41
CA HIS A 74 -23.96 -11.01 22.75
C HIS A 74 -23.04 -9.99 22.06
N ALA A 75 -23.60 -8.86 21.60
CA ALA A 75 -22.83 -7.78 20.99
C ALA A 75 -21.92 -7.05 22.00
N GLU A 76 -22.38 -6.86 23.24
CA GLU A 76 -21.58 -6.27 24.33
C GLU A 76 -20.44 -7.20 24.73
N VAL A 77 -20.73 -8.48 24.96
CA VAL A 77 -19.72 -9.50 25.29
C VAL A 77 -18.65 -9.58 24.19
N ARG A 78 -19.07 -9.62 22.92
CA ARG A 78 -18.15 -9.64 21.77
C ARG A 78 -17.30 -8.37 21.70
N SER A 79 -17.90 -7.20 21.94
CA SER A 79 -17.18 -5.92 21.91
C SER A 79 -16.14 -5.83 23.04
N ALA A 80 -16.48 -6.33 24.22
CA ALA A 80 -15.58 -6.38 25.36
C ALA A 80 -14.42 -7.37 25.13
N LEU A 81 -14.69 -8.54 24.53
CA LEU A 81 -13.67 -9.50 24.11
C LEU A 81 -12.73 -8.93 23.02
N LEU A 82 -13.27 -8.23 22.02
CA LEU A 82 -12.45 -7.58 20.98
C LEU A 82 -11.48 -6.55 21.59
N ASN A 83 -11.95 -5.77 22.57
CA ASN A 83 -11.13 -4.82 23.30
C ASN A 83 -10.06 -5.52 24.16
N TRP A 84 -10.41 -6.64 24.80
CA TRP A 84 -9.48 -7.45 25.57
C TRP A 84 -8.37 -8.04 24.69
N ILE A 85 -8.73 -8.66 23.54
CA ILE A 85 -7.78 -9.24 22.58
C ILE A 85 -6.80 -8.18 22.08
N ARG A 86 -7.29 -6.96 21.81
CA ARG A 86 -6.44 -5.84 21.37
C ARG A 86 -5.42 -5.43 22.44
N ARG A 87 -5.83 -5.39 23.71
CA ARG A 87 -4.98 -4.97 24.83
C ARG A 87 -4.00 -6.07 25.28
N ASN A 88 -4.30 -7.34 25.03
CA ASN A 88 -3.52 -8.48 25.50
C ASN A 88 -3.24 -9.51 24.38
N PRO A 89 -2.46 -9.15 23.35
CA PRO A 89 -2.26 -10.01 22.17
C PRO A 89 -1.55 -11.33 22.50
N ASP A 90 -0.62 -11.33 23.47
CA ASP A 90 0.09 -12.55 23.89
C ASP A 90 -0.84 -13.56 24.60
N LYS A 91 -1.70 -13.07 25.50
CA LYS A 91 -2.69 -13.88 26.22
C LYS A 91 -3.80 -14.38 25.28
N ALA A 92 -4.20 -13.56 24.30
CA ALA A 92 -5.16 -13.95 23.27
C ALA A 92 -4.60 -15.02 22.32
N ALA A 93 -3.30 -14.96 21.99
CA ALA A 93 -2.64 -16.01 21.21
C ALA A 93 -2.60 -17.34 21.98
N GLN A 94 -2.33 -17.30 23.28
CA GLN A 94 -2.39 -18.48 24.15
C GLN A 94 -3.81 -19.06 24.25
N ALA A 95 -4.83 -18.21 24.40
CA ALA A 95 -6.23 -18.63 24.40
C ALA A 95 -6.67 -19.26 23.07
N SER A 96 -6.22 -18.69 21.94
CA SER A 96 -6.46 -19.22 20.60
C SER A 96 -5.83 -20.61 20.41
N LEU A 97 -4.59 -20.80 20.88
CA LEU A 97 -3.95 -22.11 20.83
C LEU A 97 -4.58 -23.12 21.79
N HIS A 98 -5.00 -22.70 22.99
CA HIS A 98 -5.76 -23.55 23.91
C HIS A 98 -7.07 -24.02 23.28
N LEU A 99 -7.84 -23.13 22.65
CA LEU A 99 -9.05 -23.47 21.91
C LEU A 99 -8.80 -24.42 20.72
N LYS A 100 -7.61 -24.37 20.13
CA LYS A 100 -7.24 -25.19 18.96
C LYS A 100 -6.63 -26.55 19.33
N THR A 101 -5.93 -26.66 20.48
CA THR A 101 -5.08 -27.83 20.81
C THR A 101 -5.27 -28.38 22.23
N GLY A 102 -6.00 -27.69 23.11
CA GLY A 102 -6.25 -28.11 24.49
C GLY A 102 -5.04 -28.11 25.43
N ALA A 103 -3.88 -27.57 25.00
CA ALA A 103 -2.59 -27.83 25.66
C ALA A 103 -1.99 -26.67 26.48
N ALA A 104 -2.55 -25.45 26.44
CA ALA A 104 -1.96 -24.26 27.08
C ALA A 104 -2.75 -23.79 28.32
N ALA A 105 -2.07 -23.50 29.43
CA ALA A 105 -2.71 -23.00 30.66
C ALA A 105 -3.45 -21.67 30.44
N LEU A 106 -4.69 -21.56 30.92
CA LEU A 106 -5.54 -20.37 30.77
C LEU A 106 -5.01 -19.21 31.65
N PRO A 107 -4.91 -17.98 31.12
CA PRO A 107 -4.60 -16.80 31.92
C PRO A 107 -5.78 -16.47 32.85
N GLY A 108 -5.51 -16.27 34.14
CA GLY A 108 -6.52 -16.03 35.17
C GLY A 108 -7.27 -14.67 35.07
N LYS A 109 -8.42 -14.62 35.76
CA LYS A 109 -9.39 -13.51 35.84
C LYS A 109 -8.71 -12.21 36.27
N ILE A 110 -8.97 -11.11 35.55
CA ILE A 110 -8.56 -9.75 35.94
C ILE A 110 -9.84 -8.97 36.22
N GLU A 111 -9.99 -8.49 37.46
CA GLU A 111 -11.10 -7.63 37.86
C GLU A 111 -11.02 -6.29 37.12
N LEU A 112 -12.01 -6.02 36.28
CA LEU A 112 -12.23 -4.71 35.68
C LEU A 112 -13.07 -3.90 36.68
N ARG A 113 -12.48 -2.87 37.28
CA ARG A 113 -13.28 -1.87 38.00
C ARG A 113 -14.13 -1.12 36.98
N GLU A 114 -15.44 -1.20 37.16
CA GLU A 114 -16.41 -0.45 36.36
C GLU A 114 -16.35 1.03 36.78
N THR A 115 -15.68 1.85 35.96
CA THR A 115 -15.76 3.30 36.11
C THR A 115 -17.02 3.75 35.39
N VAL A 116 -18.10 4.01 36.15
CA VAL A 116 -19.30 4.63 35.59
C VAL A 116 -18.95 6.08 35.24
N TYR A 117 -18.88 6.37 33.94
CA TYR A 117 -18.72 7.73 33.43
C TYR A 117 -20.11 8.34 33.27
N GLU A 118 -20.53 9.16 34.23
CA GLU A 118 -21.63 10.07 34.00
C GLU A 118 -21.18 11.16 33.02
N LEU A 119 -21.84 11.24 31.87
CA LEU A 119 -21.61 12.32 30.92
C LEU A 119 -21.95 13.64 31.60
N ASN A 120 -20.97 14.55 31.67
CA ASN A 120 -21.17 15.85 32.28
C ASN A 120 -22.39 16.55 31.63
N PRO A 121 -23.43 16.93 32.38
CA PRO A 121 -24.64 17.52 31.81
C PRO A 121 -24.35 18.79 30.99
N ARG A 122 -23.28 19.53 31.33
CA ARG A 122 -22.81 20.70 30.53
C ARG A 122 -22.32 20.32 29.14
N PHE A 123 -21.76 19.11 28.97
CA PHE A 123 -21.33 18.60 27.67
C PHE A 123 -22.54 18.34 26.76
N LEU A 124 -23.62 17.79 27.31
CA LEU A 124 -24.87 17.56 26.58
C LEU A 124 -25.53 18.87 26.15
N GLU A 125 -25.50 19.91 27.02
CA GLU A 125 -25.97 21.26 26.68
C GLU A 125 -25.14 21.88 25.54
N ARG A 126 -23.82 21.73 25.56
CA ARG A 126 -22.93 22.21 24.49
C ARG A 126 -23.17 21.49 23.16
N ILE A 127 -23.47 20.18 23.18
CA ILE A 127 -23.87 19.45 21.96
C ILE A 127 -25.20 19.98 21.41
N LYS A 128 -26.19 20.23 22.26
CA LYS A 128 -27.48 20.80 21.83
C LYS A 128 -27.29 22.16 21.18
N ALA A 129 -26.57 23.08 21.84
CA ALA A 129 -26.29 24.40 21.30
C ALA A 129 -25.52 24.35 19.97
N LEU A 130 -24.56 23.42 19.82
CA LEU A 130 -23.84 23.21 18.57
C LEU A 130 -24.77 22.69 17.46
N SER A 131 -25.67 21.77 17.78
CA SER A 131 -26.63 21.21 16.82
C SER A 131 -27.65 22.24 16.35
N GLU A 132 -28.09 23.12 17.24
CA GLU A 132 -28.99 24.24 16.93
C GLU A 132 -28.28 25.30 16.08
N ALA A 133 -27.02 25.62 16.42
CA ALA A 133 -26.19 26.53 15.65
C ALA A 133 -25.81 26.00 14.26
N ALA A 134 -25.64 24.69 14.11
CA ALA A 134 -25.38 24.05 12.81
C ALA A 134 -26.60 24.13 11.86
N GLY A 135 -27.80 24.33 12.40
CA GLY A 135 -29.03 24.56 11.64
C GLY A 135 -29.27 26.04 11.28
N ASP A 136 -28.57 26.98 11.91
CA ASP A 136 -28.74 28.42 11.69
C ASP A 136 -27.81 28.93 10.58
N ARG A 137 -28.40 29.46 9.50
CA ARG A 137 -27.67 29.97 8.32
C ARG A 137 -26.82 31.21 8.62
N ASN A 138 -27.02 31.84 9.77
CA ASN A 138 -26.28 33.04 10.18
C ASN A 138 -24.99 32.73 10.96
N VAL A 139 -24.74 31.46 11.29
CA VAL A 139 -23.55 31.05 12.03
C VAL A 139 -22.46 30.63 11.03
N SER A 140 -21.26 31.23 11.15
CA SER A 140 -20.14 30.91 10.28
C SER A 140 -19.58 29.51 10.59
N ASN A 141 -19.09 28.82 9.56
CA ASN A 141 -18.50 27.48 9.74
C ASN A 141 -17.29 27.48 10.69
N GLU A 142 -16.59 28.60 10.80
CA GLU A 142 -15.47 28.78 11.74
C GLU A 142 -15.96 28.83 13.20
N ALA A 143 -17.11 29.48 13.46
CA ALA A 143 -17.72 29.47 14.79
C ALA A 143 -18.19 28.06 15.19
N LEU A 144 -18.68 27.27 14.23
CA LEU A 144 -19.03 25.86 14.44
C LEU A 144 -17.80 24.98 14.65
N GLU A 145 -16.72 25.20 13.90
CA GLU A 145 -15.48 24.45 14.07
C GLU A 145 -14.82 24.75 15.43
N LEU A 146 -14.82 26.01 15.85
CA LEU A 146 -14.27 26.42 17.15
C LEU A 146 -15.11 25.90 18.32
N ALA A 147 -16.45 25.94 18.19
CA ALA A 147 -17.36 25.35 19.17
C ALA A 147 -17.25 23.81 19.24
N SER A 148 -17.05 23.14 18.10
CA SER A 148 -16.83 21.68 18.08
C SER A 148 -15.46 21.30 18.68
N ARG A 149 -14.38 22.06 18.43
CA ARG A 149 -13.08 21.84 19.07
C ARG A 149 -13.15 21.97 20.60
N ARG A 150 -13.87 22.97 21.11
CA ARG A 150 -14.15 23.14 22.55
C ARG A 150 -14.88 21.96 23.18
N LEU A 151 -15.66 21.22 22.39
CA LEU A 151 -16.32 20.00 22.86
C LEU A 151 -15.29 18.91 23.20
N TYR A 152 -14.18 18.86 22.46
CA TYR A 152 -13.16 17.82 22.58
C TYR A 152 -11.95 18.20 23.45
N GLU A 153 -11.79 19.48 23.86
CA GLU A 153 -10.66 19.96 24.67
C GLU A 153 -10.76 19.61 26.18
N GLY A 154 -11.89 19.05 26.64
CA GLY A 154 -12.03 18.52 28.00
C GLY A 154 -12.23 19.59 29.10
N PRO A 155 -12.50 19.17 30.36
CA PRO A 155 -12.95 20.05 31.44
C PRO A 155 -11.88 20.97 32.05
N GLN A 156 -10.63 20.93 31.55
CA GLN A 156 -9.54 21.80 31.99
C GLN A 156 -9.29 23.01 31.08
N ALA A 157 -10.05 23.16 29.99
CA ALA A 157 -10.00 24.37 29.18
C ALA A 157 -10.68 25.52 29.94
N GLU A 158 -9.92 26.58 30.24
CA GLU A 158 -10.48 27.83 30.75
C GLU A 158 -11.51 28.39 29.75
N ASP A 159 -12.64 28.92 30.24
CA ASP A 159 -13.71 29.48 29.41
C ASP A 159 -13.22 30.81 28.76
N GLU A 160 -12.41 30.70 27.71
CA GLU A 160 -11.98 31.81 26.87
C GLU A 160 -12.78 31.83 25.54
N GLY A 161 -13.76 32.75 25.48
CA GLY A 161 -14.39 33.25 24.26
C GLY A 161 -15.89 32.93 24.07
N ALA A 162 -16.54 33.72 23.22
CA ALA A 162 -18.00 33.79 23.09
C ALA A 162 -18.69 32.42 22.90
N VAL A 163 -19.74 32.20 23.70
CA VAL A 163 -20.63 31.04 23.65
C VAL A 163 -21.56 31.19 22.44
N VAL A 164 -21.58 30.19 21.57
CA VAL A 164 -22.52 30.15 20.44
C VAL A 164 -23.90 29.76 21.01
N MET A 165 -24.75 30.76 21.24
CA MET A 165 -26.15 30.57 21.62
C MET A 165 -27.00 30.50 20.35
N GLY A 166 -27.56 29.32 20.06
CA GLY A 166 -28.59 29.18 19.03
C GLY A 166 -29.90 29.81 19.51
N GLY A 167 -30.46 30.71 18.71
CA GLY A 167 -31.80 31.25 18.91
C GLY A 167 -31.91 32.45 19.85
N ALA A 168 -31.71 33.65 19.30
CA ALA A 168 -32.50 34.84 19.65
C ALA A 168 -32.28 35.93 18.60
N ALA A 169 -33.33 36.26 17.85
CA ALA A 169 -33.38 37.49 17.09
C ALA A 169 -33.32 38.69 18.06
N GLY A 170 -32.42 39.64 17.77
CA GLY A 170 -32.55 41.03 18.22
C GLY A 170 -31.81 41.43 19.50
N ARG A 171 -30.57 41.91 19.33
CA ARG A 171 -30.13 43.23 19.82
C ARG A 171 -28.80 43.60 19.15
N PRO A 172 -28.64 44.81 18.59
CA PRO A 172 -27.33 45.27 18.16
C PRO A 172 -26.52 45.49 19.43
N ALA A 173 -25.59 44.57 19.73
CA ALA A 173 -24.60 44.82 20.74
C ALA A 173 -23.82 46.06 20.30
N ALA A 174 -23.79 47.06 21.18
CA ALA A 174 -23.06 48.29 21.01
C ALA A 174 -21.64 48.03 20.49
N TYR A 175 -21.14 48.96 19.69
CA TYR A 175 -19.73 49.05 19.30
C TYR A 175 -18.84 48.97 20.56
N SER A 176 -18.46 47.75 20.95
CA SER A 176 -17.25 47.54 21.72
C SER A 176 -16.12 47.82 20.75
N PRO A 177 -15.20 48.73 21.06
CA PRO A 177 -13.97 48.84 20.27
C PRO A 177 -13.34 47.45 20.31
N LEU A 178 -13.23 46.81 19.14
CA LEU A 178 -12.53 45.55 18.95
C LEU A 178 -11.13 45.75 19.52
N ASN A 179 -10.93 45.32 20.76
CA ASN A 179 -9.66 45.39 21.45
C ASN A 179 -8.69 44.57 20.62
N TYR A 180 -7.59 45.18 20.21
CA TYR A 180 -6.49 44.53 19.49
C TYR A 180 -5.85 43.33 20.22
N ALA A 181 -6.42 42.90 21.35
CA ALA A 181 -6.01 41.80 22.21
C ALA A 181 -6.63 40.43 21.84
N ASP A 182 -7.63 40.38 20.96
CA ASP A 182 -8.41 39.13 20.74
C ASP A 182 -7.92 38.21 19.61
N TYR A 183 -6.98 38.64 18.75
CA TYR A 183 -6.36 37.75 17.75
C TYR A 183 -5.10 37.11 18.31
N ARG A 184 -5.29 36.10 19.17
CA ARG A 184 -4.18 35.24 19.62
C ARG A 184 -3.63 34.44 18.45
N LEU A 185 -2.35 34.60 18.15
CA LEU A 185 -1.68 33.85 17.09
C LEU A 185 -1.35 32.45 17.58
N ASN A 186 -1.93 31.42 16.96
CA ASN A 186 -1.53 30.03 17.20
C ASN A 186 -0.20 29.72 16.48
N GLN A 187 0.92 30.02 17.14
CA GLN A 187 2.26 29.81 16.60
C GLN A 187 2.50 28.33 16.23
N GLY A 188 2.08 27.39 17.08
CA GLY A 188 2.23 25.97 16.80
C GLY A 188 1.40 25.49 15.60
N GLY A 189 0.25 26.11 15.35
CA GLY A 189 -0.54 25.88 14.14
C GLY A 189 0.14 26.43 12.89
N LEU A 190 0.62 27.66 12.94
CA LEU A 190 1.32 28.31 11.83
C LEU A 190 2.60 27.56 11.43
N ASP A 191 3.42 27.14 12.40
CA ASP A 191 4.65 26.39 12.15
C ASP A 191 4.38 25.02 11.54
N LYS A 192 3.31 24.33 12.00
CA LYS A 192 2.87 23.06 11.40
C LYS A 192 2.44 23.23 9.95
N GLU A 193 1.72 24.30 9.63
CA GLU A 193 1.28 24.57 8.26
C GLU A 193 2.44 24.93 7.34
N LEU A 194 3.37 25.77 7.80
CA LEU A 194 4.60 26.07 7.07
C LEU A 194 5.43 24.80 6.82
N GLY A 195 5.58 23.97 7.86
CA GLY A 195 6.27 22.68 7.75
C GLY A 195 5.60 21.74 6.74
N ALA A 196 4.27 21.63 6.78
CA ALA A 196 3.52 20.79 5.85
C ALA A 196 3.60 21.30 4.40
N ALA A 197 3.42 22.61 4.18
CA ALA A 197 3.53 23.21 2.86
C ALA A 197 4.96 23.09 2.30
N GLY A 198 5.98 23.29 3.14
CA GLY A 198 7.38 23.10 2.78
C GLY A 198 7.70 21.66 2.41
N ALA A 199 7.28 20.68 3.22
CA ALA A 199 7.48 19.27 2.93
C ALA A 199 6.80 18.84 1.61
N TRP A 200 5.62 19.39 1.33
CA TRP A 200 4.90 19.12 0.09
C TRP A 200 5.62 19.71 -1.13
N LEU A 201 6.12 20.94 -1.05
CA LEU A 201 6.93 21.55 -2.11
C LEU A 201 8.24 20.80 -2.35
N GLU A 202 8.91 20.34 -1.30
CA GLU A 202 10.13 19.54 -1.43
C GLU A 202 9.84 18.18 -2.09
N ALA A 203 8.71 17.56 -1.81
CA ALA A 203 8.28 16.34 -2.51
C ALA A 203 8.00 16.60 -4.01
N ALA A 204 7.37 17.74 -4.33
CA ALA A 204 7.08 18.16 -5.70
C ALA A 204 8.35 18.51 -6.51
N ARG A 205 9.45 18.92 -5.85
CA ARG A 205 10.72 19.32 -6.49
C ARG A 205 11.36 18.22 -7.34
N GLY A 206 11.13 16.95 -7.01
CA GLY A 206 11.69 15.77 -7.70
C GLY A 206 10.80 15.16 -8.78
N ALA A 207 9.52 15.54 -8.84
CA ALA A 207 8.56 15.10 -9.86
C ALA A 207 8.80 15.89 -11.15
N GLY A 208 9.89 15.54 -11.85
CA GLY A 208 10.59 16.35 -12.84
C GLY A 208 9.86 16.73 -14.15
N ALA A 209 8.55 16.93 -14.16
CA ALA A 209 7.85 17.44 -15.34
C ALA A 209 6.45 18.04 -15.15
N ALA A 210 6.01 18.30 -13.90
CA ALA A 210 4.98 19.33 -13.72
C ALA A 210 5.55 20.68 -14.19
N ASP A 211 4.79 21.40 -15.02
CA ASP A 211 5.21 22.66 -15.62
C ASP A 211 5.87 23.57 -14.56
N ARG A 212 7.14 23.95 -14.81
CA ARG A 212 7.98 24.77 -13.92
C ARG A 212 7.25 26.02 -13.45
N ARG A 213 6.26 26.48 -14.24
CA ARG A 213 5.33 27.54 -13.89
C ARG A 213 4.53 27.26 -12.61
N PHE A 214 3.88 26.10 -12.47
CA PHE A 214 3.07 25.77 -11.27
C PHE A 214 3.93 25.73 -10.02
N TYR A 215 5.07 25.04 -10.10
CA TYR A 215 6.00 24.95 -8.98
C TYR A 215 6.56 26.32 -8.60
N GLY A 216 7.00 27.12 -9.59
CA GLY A 216 7.54 28.46 -9.35
C GLY A 216 6.53 29.41 -8.70
N GLU A 217 5.27 29.37 -9.13
CA GLU A 217 4.19 30.17 -8.57
C GLU A 217 3.84 29.73 -7.13
N ALA A 218 3.78 28.42 -6.86
CA ALA A 218 3.55 27.90 -5.52
C ALA A 218 4.73 28.20 -4.57
N PHE A 219 5.96 28.06 -5.05
CA PHE A 219 7.17 28.39 -4.29
C PHE A 219 7.26 29.88 -3.97
N ARG A 220 6.88 30.75 -4.92
CA ARG A 220 6.82 32.21 -4.69
C ARG A 220 5.83 32.55 -3.59
N GLU A 221 4.62 31.98 -3.62
CA GLU A 221 3.62 32.25 -2.59
C GLU A 221 4.01 31.65 -1.24
N TYR A 222 4.63 30.47 -1.22
CA TYR A 222 5.19 29.89 0.00
C TYR A 222 6.28 30.78 0.61
N SER A 223 7.19 31.29 -0.22
CA SER A 223 8.25 32.21 0.23
C SER A 223 7.65 33.49 0.80
N ALA A 224 6.63 34.04 0.15
CA ALA A 224 5.90 35.21 0.66
C ALA A 224 5.18 34.94 1.98
N PHE A 225 4.55 33.76 2.12
CA PHE A 225 3.89 33.35 3.35
C PHE A 225 4.89 33.12 4.49
N LEU A 226 6.04 32.52 4.20
CA LEU A 226 7.12 32.31 5.17
C LEU A 226 7.70 33.65 5.66
N VAL A 227 7.91 34.61 4.76
CA VAL A 227 8.35 35.97 5.14
C VAL A 227 7.30 36.65 6.02
N ALA A 228 6.02 36.60 5.63
CA ALA A 228 4.92 37.18 6.42
C ALA A 228 4.79 36.54 7.82
N ALA A 229 4.93 35.21 7.91
CA ALA A 229 4.94 34.49 9.17
C ALA A 229 6.16 34.85 10.03
N SER A 230 7.34 34.97 9.42
CA SER A 230 8.57 35.31 10.14
C SER A 230 8.55 36.71 10.76
N ALA A 231 7.85 37.67 10.13
CA ALA A 231 7.64 39.02 10.65
C ALA A 231 6.79 39.04 11.93
N LEU A 232 6.05 37.95 12.21
CA LEU A 232 5.17 37.81 13.37
C LEU A 232 5.76 36.88 14.45
N LYS A 233 6.99 36.37 14.23
CA LYS A 233 7.66 35.46 15.16
C LYS A 233 7.90 36.13 16.52
N GLY A 234 7.54 35.42 17.59
CA GLY A 234 7.67 35.92 18.96
C GLY A 234 6.53 36.82 19.43
N ARG A 235 5.54 37.12 18.58
CA ARG A 235 4.32 37.85 18.96
C ARG A 235 3.21 36.85 19.29
N SER A 236 2.54 37.05 20.42
CA SER A 236 1.39 36.25 20.85
C SER A 236 0.05 36.83 20.42
N ALA A 237 0.01 38.13 20.11
CA ALA A 237 -1.16 38.86 19.60
C ALA A 237 -0.82 39.62 18.32
N ILE A 238 -1.76 39.61 17.37
CA ILE A 238 -1.67 40.30 16.09
C ILE A 238 -2.90 41.19 15.87
N THR A 239 -2.81 42.14 14.94
CA THR A 239 -3.94 42.99 14.57
C THR A 239 -4.91 42.24 13.63
N ALA A 240 -6.16 42.70 13.55
CA ALA A 240 -7.14 42.17 12.59
C ALA A 240 -6.63 42.22 11.14
N GLN A 241 -5.92 43.30 10.79
CA GLN A 241 -5.34 43.47 9.44
C GLN A 241 -4.21 42.48 9.18
N GLU A 242 -3.33 42.23 10.16
CA GLU A 242 -2.26 41.22 10.06
C GLU A 242 -2.85 39.80 9.96
N SER A 243 -3.88 39.49 10.76
CA SER A 243 -4.59 38.21 10.70
C SER A 243 -5.25 37.99 9.34
N GLY A 244 -5.95 39.00 8.82
CA GLY A 244 -6.58 38.94 7.50
C GLY A 244 -5.54 38.80 6.37
N ALA A 245 -4.40 39.47 6.47
CA ALA A 245 -3.31 39.34 5.51
C ALA A 245 -2.68 37.93 5.54
N LEU A 246 -2.46 37.35 6.71
CA LEU A 246 -1.98 35.97 6.84
C LEU A 246 -2.96 34.96 6.24
N GLU A 247 -4.27 35.09 6.54
CA GLU A 247 -5.28 34.19 5.99
C GLU A 247 -5.42 34.33 4.47
N ALA A 248 -5.32 35.55 3.94
CA ALA A 248 -5.29 35.77 2.48
C ALA A 248 -4.08 35.07 1.83
N ARG A 249 -2.89 35.15 2.44
CA ARG A 249 -1.68 34.46 1.98
C ARG A 249 -1.81 32.94 2.10
N ARG A 250 -2.38 32.43 3.18
CA ARG A 250 -2.66 31.00 3.39
C ARG A 250 -3.64 30.47 2.35
N ALA A 251 -4.71 31.21 2.06
CA ALA A 251 -5.67 30.85 1.02
C ALA A 251 -5.02 30.84 -0.37
N ALA A 252 -4.22 31.88 -0.70
CA ALA A 252 -3.48 31.94 -1.95
C ALA A 252 -2.50 30.77 -2.09
N LEU A 253 -1.72 30.48 -1.04
CA LEU A 253 -0.79 29.34 -1.02
C LEU A 253 -1.54 28.03 -1.27
N ARG A 254 -2.64 27.77 -0.56
CA ARG A 254 -3.44 26.54 -0.76
C ARG A 254 -3.99 26.42 -2.17
N ALA A 255 -4.43 27.52 -2.78
CA ALA A 255 -4.87 27.53 -4.17
C ALA A 255 -3.73 27.16 -5.13
N ARG A 256 -2.52 27.71 -4.92
CA ARG A 256 -1.33 27.40 -5.72
C ARG A 256 -0.85 25.96 -5.55
N LEU A 257 -0.88 25.42 -4.32
CA LEU A 257 -0.56 24.01 -4.06
C LEU A 257 -1.60 23.09 -4.72
N SER A 258 -2.88 23.44 -4.68
CA SER A 258 -3.93 22.68 -5.37
C SER A 258 -3.72 22.68 -6.88
N ALA A 259 -3.37 23.84 -7.46
CA ALA A 259 -3.03 23.95 -8.88
C ALA A 259 -1.82 23.07 -9.25
N LEU A 260 -0.76 23.09 -8.45
CA LEU A 260 0.41 22.23 -8.65
C LEU A 260 0.04 20.75 -8.58
N ALA A 261 -0.77 20.33 -7.61
CA ALA A 261 -1.22 18.95 -7.46
C ALA A 261 -2.01 18.46 -8.69
N LEU A 262 -2.94 19.29 -9.17
CA LEU A 262 -3.73 19.00 -10.37
C LEU A 262 -2.84 18.92 -11.63
N GLY A 263 -1.85 19.82 -11.74
CA GLY A 263 -0.86 19.81 -12.82
C GLY A 263 0.03 18.56 -12.82
N GLU A 264 0.51 18.14 -11.65
CA GLU A 264 1.25 16.87 -11.49
C GLU A 264 0.41 15.67 -11.92
N ARG A 265 -0.84 15.59 -11.49
CA ARG A 265 -1.76 14.51 -11.89
C ARG A 265 -2.04 14.51 -13.38
N ALA A 266 -2.20 15.69 -13.99
CA ALA A 266 -2.37 15.80 -15.43
C ALA A 266 -1.14 15.25 -16.17
N TYR A 267 0.06 15.62 -15.73
CA TYR A 267 1.30 15.14 -16.30
C TYR A 267 1.48 13.61 -16.15
N ASP A 268 1.19 13.06 -14.98
CA ASP A 268 1.21 11.61 -14.75
C ASP A 268 0.28 10.87 -15.73
N LEU A 269 -0.92 11.41 -15.96
CA LEU A 269 -1.89 10.85 -16.90
C LEU A 269 -1.40 10.91 -18.35
N GLU A 270 -0.72 11.99 -18.77
CA GLU A 270 -0.12 12.10 -20.09
C GLU A 270 0.96 11.03 -20.31
N ASN A 271 1.81 10.81 -19.31
CA ASN A 271 2.82 9.74 -19.34
C ASN A 271 2.18 8.35 -19.41
N MET A 272 1.15 8.10 -18.59
CA MET A 272 0.40 6.85 -18.65
C MET A 272 -0.27 6.66 -20.01
N ALA A 273 -0.86 7.71 -20.58
CA ALA A 273 -1.45 7.69 -21.91
C ALA A 273 -0.43 7.33 -22.99
N ALA A 274 0.77 7.92 -22.94
CA ALA A 274 1.86 7.61 -23.87
C ALA A 274 2.28 6.13 -23.80
N VAL A 275 2.43 5.58 -22.59
CA VAL A 275 2.75 4.15 -22.37
C VAL A 275 1.63 3.25 -22.89
N LEU A 276 0.36 3.61 -22.66
CA LEU A 276 -0.79 2.85 -23.15
C LEU A 276 -0.89 2.87 -24.69
N LYS A 277 -0.65 4.02 -25.33
CA LYS A 277 -0.60 4.17 -26.79
C LYS A 277 0.49 3.29 -27.39
N ALA A 278 1.70 3.31 -26.83
CA ALA A 278 2.80 2.45 -27.26
C ALA A 278 2.48 0.95 -27.16
N ARG A 279 1.52 0.58 -26.30
CA ARG A 279 1.05 -0.79 -26.10
C ARG A 279 -0.25 -1.12 -26.82
N GLY A 280 -0.80 -0.19 -27.60
CA GLY A 280 -2.03 -0.37 -28.37
C GLY A 280 -3.35 -0.27 -27.59
N ALA A 281 -3.33 0.21 -26.33
CA ALA A 281 -4.55 0.45 -25.54
C ALA A 281 -5.16 1.82 -25.89
N VAL A 282 -5.93 1.87 -26.97
CA VAL A 282 -6.44 3.12 -27.55
C VAL A 282 -7.50 3.77 -26.66
N LYS A 283 -8.46 2.99 -26.16
CA LYS A 283 -9.59 3.52 -25.39
C LYS A 283 -9.16 3.97 -24.00
N LEU A 284 -8.33 3.17 -23.32
CA LEU A 284 -7.81 3.51 -22.00
C LEU A 284 -6.85 4.71 -22.08
N ALA A 285 -6.04 4.82 -23.14
CA ALA A 285 -5.24 6.02 -23.38
C ALA A 285 -6.11 7.26 -23.63
N GLY A 286 -7.19 7.14 -24.41
CA GLY A 286 -8.12 8.25 -24.65
C GLY A 286 -8.89 8.69 -23.39
N LEU A 287 -9.09 7.80 -22.42
CA LEU A 287 -9.59 8.17 -21.09
C LEU A 287 -8.55 8.97 -20.32
N ALA A 288 -7.29 8.52 -20.31
CA ALA A 288 -6.18 9.22 -19.68
C ALA A 288 -5.99 10.63 -20.25
N ASP A 289 -5.99 10.77 -21.59
CA ASP A 289 -5.86 12.06 -22.28
C ASP A 289 -6.98 13.04 -21.88
N ARG A 290 -8.24 12.56 -21.83
CA ARG A 290 -9.38 13.39 -21.43
C ARG A 290 -9.29 13.84 -19.97
N LEU A 291 -8.91 12.94 -19.08
CA LEU A 291 -8.69 13.27 -17.67
C LEU A 291 -7.55 14.28 -17.53
N ALA A 292 -6.42 14.06 -18.20
CA ALA A 292 -5.27 14.96 -18.19
C ALA A 292 -5.65 16.38 -18.66
N ALA A 293 -6.34 16.50 -19.80
CA ALA A 293 -6.78 17.79 -20.33
C ALA A 293 -7.69 18.55 -19.35
N ARG A 294 -8.62 17.84 -18.69
CA ARG A 294 -9.53 18.45 -17.71
C ARG A 294 -8.80 18.88 -16.43
N LEU A 295 -7.87 18.06 -15.93
CA LEU A 295 -7.07 18.41 -14.75
C LEU A 295 -6.13 19.58 -15.04
N SER A 296 -5.53 19.62 -16.23
CA SER A 296 -4.69 20.74 -16.68
C SER A 296 -5.48 22.04 -16.79
N ALA A 297 -6.69 22.00 -17.38
CA ALA A 297 -7.58 23.17 -17.43
C ALA A 297 -7.98 23.66 -16.03
N SER A 298 -8.29 22.73 -15.11
CA SER A 298 -8.62 23.07 -13.72
C SER A 298 -7.42 23.66 -12.96
N ALA A 299 -6.20 23.15 -13.23
CA ALA A 299 -4.96 23.68 -12.66
C ALA A 299 -4.69 25.12 -13.15
N LEU A 300 -4.94 25.40 -14.43
CA LEU A 300 -4.81 26.75 -14.99
C LEU A 300 -5.82 27.73 -14.39
N GLU A 301 -7.10 27.33 -14.26
CA GLU A 301 -8.13 28.15 -13.61
C GLU A 301 -7.76 28.46 -12.15
N ALA A 302 -7.20 27.47 -11.43
CA ALA A 302 -6.71 27.64 -10.07
C ALA A 302 -5.51 28.61 -9.98
N LEU A 303 -4.61 28.59 -10.97
CA LEU A 303 -3.51 29.55 -11.06
C LEU A 303 -3.99 30.97 -11.39
N GLU A 304 -5.02 31.13 -12.20
CA GLU A 304 -5.50 32.45 -12.61
C GLU A 304 -6.39 33.12 -11.56
N GLY A 305 -6.69 32.41 -10.46
CA GLY A 305 -7.52 32.91 -9.37
C GLY A 305 -9.01 32.92 -9.69
N GLY A 306 -9.43 32.20 -10.75
CA GLY A 306 -10.83 32.12 -11.17
C GLY A 306 -11.70 31.25 -10.25
N ALA A 307 -11.09 30.36 -9.47
CA ALA A 307 -11.80 29.40 -8.63
C ALA A 307 -11.74 29.76 -7.14
N SER A 308 -12.91 29.74 -6.49
CA SER A 308 -13.03 29.84 -5.03
C SER A 308 -12.35 28.66 -4.31
N MET A 309 -11.91 28.84 -3.06
CA MET A 309 -11.33 27.74 -2.26
C MET A 309 -12.26 26.52 -2.09
N ARG A 310 -13.58 26.75 -2.01
CA ARG A 310 -14.58 25.68 -1.94
C ARG A 310 -14.70 24.93 -3.27
N SER A 311 -14.62 25.62 -4.40
CA SER A 311 -14.62 24.94 -5.71
C SER A 311 -13.32 24.19 -5.95
N LEU A 312 -12.16 24.74 -5.56
CA LEU A 312 -10.86 24.07 -5.69
C LEU A 312 -10.76 22.78 -4.89
N SER A 313 -11.28 22.77 -3.65
CA SER A 313 -11.31 21.55 -2.83
C SER A 313 -12.23 20.47 -3.43
N ALA A 314 -13.43 20.85 -3.91
CA ALA A 314 -14.32 19.91 -4.58
C ALA A 314 -13.73 19.35 -5.88
N VAL A 315 -13.09 20.19 -6.69
CA VAL A 315 -12.40 19.80 -7.93
C VAL A 315 -11.24 18.86 -7.62
N SER A 316 -10.41 19.16 -6.62
CA SER A 316 -9.28 18.31 -6.22
C SER A 316 -9.74 16.95 -5.71
N ALA A 317 -10.80 16.91 -4.89
CA ALA A 317 -11.38 15.66 -4.39
C ALA A 317 -12.03 14.82 -5.51
N SER A 318 -12.65 15.45 -6.51
CA SER A 318 -13.16 14.74 -7.68
C SER A 318 -12.01 14.20 -8.54
N ALA A 319 -10.99 15.02 -8.78
CA ALA A 319 -9.80 14.66 -9.52
C ALA A 319 -9.10 13.43 -8.94
N GLU A 320 -8.91 13.39 -7.61
CA GLU A 320 -8.23 12.27 -6.97
C GLU A 320 -9.05 10.97 -7.04
N ARG A 321 -10.39 11.04 -6.92
CA ARG A 321 -11.26 9.87 -7.11
C ARG A 321 -11.16 9.30 -8.51
N GLU A 322 -11.22 10.17 -9.51
CA GLU A 322 -11.17 9.77 -10.91
C GLU A 322 -9.77 9.26 -11.30
N PHE A 323 -8.71 9.93 -10.84
CA PHE A 323 -7.34 9.47 -11.00
C PHE A 323 -7.13 8.11 -10.33
N SER A 324 -7.61 7.90 -9.11
CA SER A 324 -7.49 6.62 -8.40
C SER A 324 -8.20 5.49 -9.14
N SER A 325 -9.43 5.73 -9.62
CA SER A 325 -10.18 4.77 -10.42
C SER A 325 -9.47 4.41 -11.72
N PHE A 326 -8.92 5.42 -12.40
CA PHE A 326 -8.12 5.20 -13.60
C PHE A 326 -6.82 4.44 -13.28
N TYR A 327 -6.13 4.80 -12.21
CA TYR A 327 -4.87 4.19 -11.82
C TYR A 327 -5.03 2.69 -11.52
N LEU A 328 -6.12 2.30 -10.87
CA LEU A 328 -6.46 0.89 -10.68
C LEU A 328 -6.59 0.15 -12.02
N SER A 329 -7.34 0.73 -12.95
CA SER A 329 -7.52 0.20 -14.32
C SER A 329 -6.18 0.08 -15.06
N TYR A 330 -5.35 1.12 -15.01
CA TYR A 330 -4.00 1.15 -15.58
C TYR A 330 -3.08 0.09 -14.96
N SER A 331 -3.12 -0.07 -13.64
CA SER A 331 -2.30 -1.05 -12.92
C SER A 331 -2.71 -2.49 -13.26
N ALA A 332 -4.01 -2.75 -13.40
CA ALA A 332 -4.55 -4.03 -13.83
C ALA A 332 -4.12 -4.34 -15.28
N TYR A 333 -4.30 -3.37 -16.19
CA TYR A 333 -3.83 -3.49 -17.57
C TYR A 333 -2.33 -3.81 -17.65
N ASN A 334 -1.50 -3.08 -16.91
CA ASN A 334 -0.06 -3.32 -16.85
C ASN A 334 0.30 -4.71 -16.30
N SER A 335 -0.46 -5.20 -15.33
CA SER A 335 -0.28 -6.54 -14.79
C SER A 335 -0.62 -7.61 -15.81
N LEU A 336 -1.69 -7.41 -16.59
CA LEU A 336 -2.06 -8.28 -17.71
C LEU A 336 -1.00 -8.27 -18.82
N VAL A 337 -0.44 -7.10 -19.16
CA VAL A 337 0.67 -7.00 -20.13
C VAL A 337 1.86 -7.82 -19.67
N ARG A 338 2.25 -7.71 -18.40
CA ARG A 338 3.35 -8.51 -17.83
C ARG A 338 3.04 -10.01 -17.85
N LEU A 339 1.81 -10.41 -17.53
CA LEU A 339 1.38 -11.81 -17.62
C LEU A 339 1.43 -12.33 -19.06
N ARG A 340 1.01 -11.51 -20.05
CA ARG A 340 1.10 -11.86 -21.47
C ARG A 340 2.56 -12.00 -21.91
N GLU A 341 3.44 -11.12 -21.46
CA GLU A 341 4.88 -11.20 -21.75
C GLU A 341 5.47 -12.50 -21.18
N LEU A 342 5.08 -12.89 -19.96
CA LEU A 342 5.47 -14.17 -19.35
C LEU A 342 4.90 -15.39 -20.09
N ALA A 343 3.67 -15.29 -20.60
CA ALA A 343 3.00 -16.33 -21.37
C ALA A 343 3.46 -16.42 -22.83
N SER A 344 4.23 -15.43 -23.30
CA SER A 344 4.76 -15.44 -24.66
C SER A 344 5.72 -16.61 -24.83
N PRO A 345 5.68 -17.35 -25.95
CA PRO A 345 6.57 -18.46 -26.20
C PRO A 345 7.98 -17.90 -26.35
N GLY A 346 8.73 -17.92 -25.26
CA GLY A 346 10.15 -17.60 -25.28
C GLY A 346 10.88 -18.55 -26.23
N GLY A 347 11.86 -18.04 -26.96
CA GLY A 347 12.84 -18.89 -27.61
C GLY A 347 13.50 -19.83 -26.59
N PHE A 348 14.06 -20.94 -27.07
CA PHE A 348 14.88 -21.78 -26.20
C PHE A 348 16.17 -21.05 -25.86
N SER A 349 16.60 -21.12 -24.60
CA SER A 349 17.79 -20.35 -24.19
C SER A 349 19.12 -20.97 -24.64
N CYS A 350 19.11 -22.24 -25.04
CA CYS A 350 20.24 -22.95 -25.61
C CYS A 350 19.79 -24.19 -26.41
N LEU A 351 20.73 -24.87 -27.06
CA LEU A 351 20.47 -26.10 -27.83
C LEU A 351 19.95 -27.24 -26.92
N TYR A 352 20.51 -27.38 -25.73
CA TYR A 352 20.08 -28.40 -24.77
C TYR A 352 18.65 -28.14 -24.29
N ASP A 353 18.28 -26.87 -24.14
CA ASP A 353 16.93 -26.50 -23.76
C ASP A 353 15.91 -26.88 -24.84
N TYR A 354 16.26 -26.66 -26.10
CA TYR A 354 15.49 -27.14 -27.25
C TYR A 354 15.38 -28.67 -27.29
N ALA A 355 16.51 -29.36 -27.22
CA ALA A 355 16.57 -30.82 -27.34
C ALA A 355 15.83 -31.52 -26.18
N ALA A 356 16.07 -31.07 -24.94
CA ALA A 356 15.40 -31.60 -23.75
C ALA A 356 13.89 -31.37 -23.81
N TYR A 357 13.44 -30.17 -24.21
CA TYR A 357 12.02 -29.92 -24.39
C TYR A 357 11.42 -30.82 -25.47
N ARG A 358 12.04 -30.92 -26.66
CA ARG A 358 11.50 -31.73 -27.78
C ARG A 358 11.42 -33.21 -27.40
N TYR A 359 12.44 -33.73 -26.72
CA TYR A 359 12.45 -35.08 -26.20
C TYR A 359 11.33 -35.30 -25.17
N LEU A 360 11.27 -34.47 -24.11
CA LEU A 360 10.27 -34.60 -23.06
C LEU A 360 8.85 -34.38 -23.60
N ALA A 361 8.63 -33.44 -24.51
CA ALA A 361 7.32 -33.19 -25.08
C ALA A 361 6.82 -34.35 -25.96
N ALA A 362 7.73 -35.11 -26.59
CA ALA A 362 7.40 -36.26 -27.42
C ALA A 362 7.15 -37.54 -26.61
N PHE A 363 8.01 -37.83 -25.63
CA PHE A 363 7.96 -39.10 -24.89
C PHE A 363 7.31 -38.99 -23.50
N PHE A 364 7.35 -37.81 -22.87
CA PHE A 364 6.83 -37.56 -21.52
C PHE A 364 6.02 -36.25 -21.46
N PRO A 365 4.92 -36.14 -22.24
CA PRO A 365 4.17 -34.89 -22.37
C PRO A 365 3.59 -34.35 -21.04
N GLY A 366 3.37 -35.22 -20.06
CA GLY A 366 2.93 -34.85 -18.71
C GLY A 366 4.03 -34.37 -17.76
N ALA A 367 5.30 -34.41 -18.17
CA ALA A 367 6.40 -33.89 -17.39
C ALA A 367 6.23 -32.39 -17.15
N ALA A 368 6.69 -31.91 -15.99
CA ALA A 368 6.43 -30.57 -15.52
C ALA A 368 6.88 -29.48 -16.52
N TYR A 369 8.01 -29.68 -17.20
CA TYR A 369 8.54 -28.68 -18.14
C TYR A 369 7.70 -28.54 -19.43
N PRO A 370 7.40 -29.61 -20.20
CA PRO A 370 6.46 -29.53 -21.31
C PRO A 370 5.06 -29.04 -20.91
N LYS A 371 4.55 -29.49 -19.76
CA LYS A 371 3.24 -29.07 -19.24
C LYS A 371 3.19 -27.57 -19.00
N ALA A 372 4.17 -27.01 -18.28
CA ALA A 372 4.25 -25.59 -18.00
C ALA A 372 4.34 -24.74 -19.28
N ARG A 373 5.14 -25.16 -20.28
CA ARG A 373 5.22 -24.43 -21.56
C ARG A 373 3.92 -24.48 -22.37
N ARG A 374 3.17 -25.59 -22.32
CA ARG A 374 1.84 -25.69 -22.94
C ARG A 374 0.82 -24.80 -22.24
N GLU A 375 0.83 -24.78 -20.92
CA GLU A 375 -0.06 -23.91 -20.13
C GLU A 375 0.16 -22.43 -20.44
N LEU A 376 1.42 -21.98 -20.51
CA LEU A 376 1.75 -20.60 -20.91
C LEU A 376 1.29 -20.30 -22.34
N ALA A 377 1.57 -21.18 -23.29
CA ALA A 377 1.15 -21.00 -24.68
C ALA A 377 -0.38 -20.97 -24.84
N ALA A 378 -1.10 -21.82 -24.11
CA ALA A 378 -2.56 -21.89 -24.13
C ALA A 378 -3.22 -20.67 -23.46
N ALA A 379 -2.56 -20.05 -22.48
CA ALA A 379 -3.08 -18.87 -21.79
C ALA A 379 -2.99 -17.59 -22.63
N ARG A 380 -2.12 -17.55 -23.66
CA ARG A 380 -1.85 -16.32 -24.42
C ARG A 380 -3.08 -15.72 -25.12
N PRO A 381 -3.89 -16.47 -25.90
CA PRO A 381 -5.08 -15.89 -26.54
C PRO A 381 -6.07 -15.31 -25.53
N ALA A 382 -6.24 -15.97 -24.38
CA ALA A 382 -7.11 -15.50 -23.31
C ALA A 382 -6.57 -14.22 -22.63
N LEU A 383 -5.25 -14.07 -22.51
CA LEU A 383 -4.62 -12.83 -22.01
C LEU A 383 -4.70 -11.69 -23.04
N ASP A 384 -4.62 -11.98 -24.34
CA ASP A 384 -4.84 -11.00 -25.40
C ASP A 384 -6.30 -10.50 -25.38
N GLU A 385 -7.27 -11.40 -25.21
CA GLU A 385 -8.68 -11.02 -25.04
C GLU A 385 -8.91 -10.21 -23.75
N ALA A 386 -8.29 -10.60 -22.64
CA ALA A 386 -8.37 -9.85 -21.38
C ALA A 386 -7.83 -8.43 -21.52
N LEU A 387 -6.75 -8.22 -22.28
CA LEU A 387 -6.23 -6.88 -22.57
C LEU A 387 -7.20 -6.05 -23.41
N LEU A 388 -7.88 -6.65 -24.38
CA LEU A 388 -8.91 -5.95 -25.17
C LEU A 388 -10.12 -5.55 -24.31
N ARG A 389 -10.54 -6.40 -23.38
CA ARG A 389 -11.61 -6.09 -22.42
C ARG A 389 -11.20 -4.97 -21.46
N ALA A 390 -9.97 -5.04 -20.94
CA ALA A 390 -9.42 -3.99 -20.09
C ALA A 390 -9.32 -2.64 -20.83
N ASP A 391 -8.90 -2.62 -22.09
CA ASP A 391 -8.92 -1.41 -22.92
C ASP A 391 -10.35 -0.88 -23.12
N ALA A 392 -11.32 -1.78 -23.32
CA ALA A 392 -12.74 -1.42 -23.44
C ALA A 392 -13.39 -0.92 -22.12
N GLY A 393 -12.69 -1.00 -20.99
CA GLY A 393 -13.21 -0.61 -19.67
C GLY A 393 -13.95 -1.72 -18.91
N ASP A 394 -14.00 -2.93 -19.46
CA ASP A 394 -14.57 -4.10 -18.80
C ASP A 394 -13.52 -4.80 -17.92
N MET A 395 -13.29 -4.26 -16.72
CA MET A 395 -12.30 -4.80 -15.77
C MET A 395 -12.73 -6.12 -15.14
N GLU A 396 -14.02 -6.32 -14.90
CA GLU A 396 -14.55 -7.57 -14.35
C GLU A 396 -14.33 -8.72 -15.35
N GLY A 397 -14.68 -8.49 -16.61
CA GLY A 397 -14.42 -9.44 -17.70
C GLY A 397 -12.92 -9.63 -17.96
N ALA A 398 -12.10 -8.59 -17.85
CA ALA A 398 -10.65 -8.68 -18.05
C ALA A 398 -9.92 -9.47 -16.96
N LEU A 399 -10.39 -9.40 -15.71
CA LEU A 399 -9.77 -10.09 -14.58
C LEU A 399 -10.31 -11.52 -14.36
N SER A 400 -11.32 -11.92 -15.13
CA SER A 400 -11.84 -13.28 -15.14
C SER A 400 -10.95 -14.26 -15.93
N GLY A 401 -11.14 -15.57 -15.74
CA GLY A 401 -10.50 -16.60 -16.57
C GLY A 401 -8.97 -16.71 -16.39
N ALA A 402 -8.20 -16.51 -17.47
CA ALA A 402 -6.74 -16.66 -17.45
C ALA A 402 -6.05 -15.64 -16.52
N ALA A 403 -6.63 -14.45 -16.36
CA ALA A 403 -6.14 -13.45 -15.41
C ALA A 403 -6.32 -13.90 -13.95
N ALA A 404 -7.43 -14.56 -13.62
CA ALA A 404 -7.67 -15.15 -12.30
C ALA A 404 -6.66 -16.26 -11.96
N ARG A 405 -6.09 -16.90 -13.00
CA ARG A 405 -5.05 -17.92 -12.88
C ARG A 405 -3.62 -17.35 -12.84
N ALA A 406 -3.45 -16.06 -12.52
CA ALA A 406 -2.16 -15.38 -12.50
C ALA A 406 -1.09 -16.11 -11.65
N ALA A 407 -1.47 -16.66 -10.49
CA ALA A 407 -0.54 -17.40 -9.63
C ALA A 407 -0.03 -18.69 -10.31
N GLU A 408 -0.93 -19.45 -10.94
CA GLU A 408 -0.59 -20.66 -11.68
C GLU A 408 0.31 -20.34 -12.88
N LEU A 409 -0.01 -19.29 -13.64
CA LEU A 409 0.81 -18.87 -14.79
C LEU A 409 2.20 -18.40 -14.35
N LYS A 410 2.32 -17.68 -13.23
CA LYS A 410 3.62 -17.32 -12.65
C LYS A 410 4.41 -18.56 -12.23
N GLY A 411 3.75 -19.56 -11.63
CA GLY A 411 4.35 -20.84 -11.29
C GLY A 411 4.87 -21.60 -12.51
N ALA A 412 4.06 -21.69 -13.57
CA ALA A 412 4.44 -22.30 -14.83
C ALA A 412 5.64 -21.58 -15.49
N ALA A 413 5.62 -20.24 -15.49
CA ALA A 413 6.74 -19.42 -15.99
C ALA A 413 8.03 -19.66 -15.21
N ALA A 414 7.96 -19.68 -13.87
CA ALA A 414 9.12 -19.96 -13.01
C ALA A 414 9.69 -21.36 -13.25
N LEU A 415 8.82 -22.36 -13.42
CA LEU A 415 9.23 -23.73 -13.70
C LEU A 415 9.92 -23.85 -15.07
N ALA A 416 9.34 -23.23 -16.11
CA ALA A 416 9.94 -23.19 -17.43
C ALA A 416 11.29 -22.47 -17.44
N ALA A 417 11.41 -21.35 -16.72
CA ALA A 417 12.66 -20.62 -16.58
C ALA A 417 13.73 -21.43 -15.83
N SER A 418 13.35 -22.12 -14.75
CA SER A 418 14.24 -22.99 -13.98
C SER A 418 14.78 -24.16 -14.83
N ALA A 419 13.90 -24.85 -15.56
CA ALA A 419 14.30 -25.93 -16.47
C ALA A 419 15.25 -25.41 -17.57
N SER A 420 14.94 -24.26 -18.16
CA SER A 420 15.80 -23.62 -19.18
C SER A 420 17.17 -23.22 -18.61
N ALA A 421 17.22 -22.68 -17.38
CA ALA A 421 18.46 -22.34 -16.71
C ALA A 421 19.30 -23.59 -16.38
N PHE A 422 18.65 -24.67 -15.94
CA PHE A 422 19.31 -25.96 -15.73
C PHE A 422 19.93 -26.50 -17.03
N ASN A 423 19.15 -26.54 -18.12
CA ASN A 423 19.62 -27.01 -19.43
C ASN A 423 20.81 -26.19 -19.95
N ARG A 424 20.79 -24.87 -19.71
CA ARG A 424 21.91 -23.98 -20.05
C ARG A 424 23.17 -24.30 -19.25
N ARG A 425 23.03 -24.51 -17.93
CA ARG A 425 24.15 -24.89 -17.04
C ARG A 425 24.70 -26.27 -17.41
N ALA A 426 23.83 -27.23 -17.70
CA ALA A 426 24.22 -28.57 -18.13
C ALA A 426 24.98 -28.53 -19.47
N GLN A 427 24.51 -27.75 -20.44
CA GLN A 427 25.23 -27.55 -21.70
C GLN A 427 26.60 -26.91 -21.44
N PHE A 428 26.67 -25.85 -20.63
CA PHE A 428 27.93 -25.20 -20.31
C PHE A 428 28.92 -26.15 -19.61
N LEU A 429 28.46 -26.92 -18.63
CA LEU A 429 29.29 -27.90 -17.93
C LEU A 429 29.81 -28.97 -18.88
N LEU A 430 28.94 -29.58 -19.67
CA LEU A 430 29.31 -30.69 -20.54
C LEU A 430 30.20 -30.24 -21.71
N TRP A 431 29.95 -29.04 -22.26
CA TRP A 431 30.85 -28.44 -23.23
C TRP A 431 32.18 -28.03 -22.58
N GLY A 432 32.17 -27.57 -21.34
CA GLY A 432 33.38 -27.33 -20.55
C GLY A 432 34.22 -28.59 -20.39
N VAL A 433 33.60 -29.73 -20.08
CA VAL A 433 34.29 -31.03 -19.97
C VAL A 433 34.79 -31.52 -21.33
N LEU A 434 34.01 -31.37 -22.41
CA LEU A 434 34.37 -31.87 -23.74
C LEU A 434 35.43 -31.01 -24.45
N PHE A 435 35.35 -29.69 -24.34
CA PHE A 435 36.22 -28.75 -25.05
C PHE A 435 37.36 -28.19 -24.18
N ARG A 436 37.32 -28.41 -22.86
CA ARG A 436 38.41 -28.12 -21.92
C ARG A 436 38.64 -29.28 -20.93
N PRO A 437 39.03 -30.48 -21.39
CA PRO A 437 39.25 -31.62 -20.50
C PRO A 437 40.45 -31.44 -19.53
N ALA A 438 41.28 -30.39 -19.67
CA ALA A 438 42.57 -30.25 -18.99
C ALA A 438 42.63 -29.28 -17.79
N GLU A 439 41.51 -28.72 -17.33
CA GLU A 439 41.51 -27.76 -16.23
C GLU A 439 40.53 -28.20 -15.13
N LEU A 440 41.02 -29.00 -14.17
CA LEU A 440 40.77 -28.91 -12.72
C LEU A 440 40.94 -30.29 -12.05
N ALA A 441 42.13 -30.55 -11.51
CA ALA A 441 42.30 -31.53 -10.45
C ALA A 441 41.92 -30.85 -9.12
N VAL A 442 40.91 -31.40 -8.44
CA VAL A 442 40.52 -30.98 -7.10
C VAL A 442 41.29 -31.83 -6.10
N SER A 443 42.14 -31.19 -5.29
CA SER A 443 42.85 -31.86 -4.18
C SER A 443 42.51 -31.19 -2.86
N ALA A 444 42.34 -31.98 -1.80
CA ALA A 444 42.14 -31.46 -0.46
C ALA A 444 43.49 -31.28 0.22
N ARG A 445 43.88 -30.03 0.53
CA ARG A 445 45.11 -29.73 1.28
C ARG A 445 44.71 -28.99 2.55
N GLY A 446 44.90 -29.61 3.71
CA GLY A 446 44.55 -29.02 5.01
C GLY A 446 43.04 -28.74 5.21
N GLY A 447 42.16 -29.57 4.63
CA GLY A 447 40.70 -29.43 4.80
C GLY A 447 40.04 -28.36 3.92
N ARG A 448 40.78 -27.69 3.02
CA ARG A 448 40.22 -26.78 2.00
C ARG A 448 40.47 -27.32 0.59
N ALA A 449 39.51 -27.10 -0.30
CA ALA A 449 39.62 -27.47 -1.71
C ALA A 449 40.66 -26.57 -2.39
N ALA A 450 41.71 -27.19 -2.93
CA ALA A 450 42.73 -26.53 -3.72
C ALA A 450 42.63 -26.98 -5.18
N PHE A 451 42.59 -26.01 -6.09
CA PHE A 451 42.40 -26.22 -7.52
C PHE A 451 43.73 -26.10 -8.26
N ARG A 452 44.12 -27.12 -9.02
CA ARG A 452 45.28 -27.05 -9.93
C ARG A 452 44.93 -27.62 -11.32
N PRO A 453 45.51 -27.08 -12.41
CA PRO A 453 45.42 -27.71 -13.73
C PRO A 453 46.17 -29.04 -13.72
N ALA A 454 45.58 -30.07 -14.34
CA ALA A 454 46.06 -31.45 -14.21
C ALA A 454 47.18 -31.80 -15.21
N LEU A 455 47.20 -31.19 -16.39
CA LEU A 455 48.23 -31.39 -17.42
C LEU A 455 48.36 -30.11 -18.27
N THR A 456 49.58 -29.65 -18.51
CA THR A 456 49.83 -28.61 -19.52
C THR A 456 49.95 -29.24 -20.90
N PHE A 457 49.53 -28.55 -21.96
CA PHE A 457 49.59 -29.05 -23.35
C PHE A 457 51.00 -29.55 -23.76
N PHE A 458 52.05 -29.08 -23.08
CA PHE A 458 53.44 -29.52 -23.26
C PHE A 458 53.77 -30.91 -22.68
N GLU A 459 52.95 -31.48 -21.80
CA GLU A 459 53.21 -32.80 -21.20
C GLU A 459 52.62 -33.97 -22.03
N VAL A 460 51.60 -33.72 -22.84
CA VAL A 460 51.03 -34.73 -23.75
C VAL A 460 51.94 -34.97 -24.96
N LEU A 461 52.75 -33.98 -25.36
CA LEU A 461 53.73 -34.09 -26.45
C LEU A 461 55.03 -34.83 -26.06
N ARG A 462 55.15 -35.30 -24.81
CA ARG A 462 56.33 -36.03 -24.30
C ARG A 462 56.05 -37.49 -23.90
N ARG A 463 54.89 -38.04 -24.26
CA ARG A 463 54.57 -39.47 -24.09
C ARG A 463 54.43 -40.18 -25.41
#